data_AF-A0A3P6F5H1-F1
#
_entry.id   AF-A0A3P6F5H1-F1
#
_cell.length_a   1.000
_cell.length_b   1.000
_cell.length_c   1.000
_cell.angle_alpha   90.00
_cell.angle_beta   90.00
_cell.angle_gamma   90.00
#
_symmetry.space_group_name_H-M   'P 1'
#
loop_
_entity.id
_entity.type
_entity.pdbx_description
1 polymer ?
#
loop_
_entity_poly.entity_id
_entity_poly.type
_entity_poly.pdbx_seq_one_letter_code
_entity_poly.pdbx_strand_id
1 'polypeptide(L)' 'MLDLVKFVDKGVQVKLTGGRQVTGTLKGYDQLLNLVLDGAVGSVRDHDDPLKTTDQTRVLGLIVCRGTAVMLVSPTNGTE' A
#
# COMPACT_ATOMS: atom_id res chain seq x y z
N MET A 1 -2.64 -19.27 -0.50
CA MET A 1 -1.54 -18.40 -0.04
C MET A 1 -1.48 -17.21 -0.98
N LEU A 2 -1.43 -15.97 -0.47
CA LEU A 2 -1.37 -14.77 -1.31
C LEU A 2 -0.03 -14.76 -2.04
N ASP A 3 -0.04 -14.85 -3.36
CA ASP A 3 1.17 -15.07 -4.16
C ASP A 3 1.84 -13.74 -4.52
N LEU A 4 2.39 -13.08 -3.50
CA LEU A 4 2.99 -11.74 -3.63
C LEU A 4 4.17 -11.67 -4.58
N VAL A 5 4.82 -12.81 -4.85
CA VAL A 5 5.92 -12.93 -5.82
C VAL A 5 5.53 -12.40 -7.20
N LYS A 6 4.25 -12.56 -7.59
CA LYS A 6 3.72 -12.11 -8.88
C LYS A 6 3.63 -10.59 -9.01
N PHE A 7 3.69 -9.89 -7.89
CA PHE A 7 3.59 -8.44 -7.81
C PHE A 7 4.94 -7.76 -7.52
N VAL A 8 6.03 -8.54 -7.33
CA VAL A 8 7.37 -7.95 -7.18
C VAL A 8 7.72 -7.17 -8.45
N ASP A 9 8.30 -5.99 -8.24
CA ASP A 9 8.58 -4.96 -9.24
C ASP A 9 7.35 -4.41 -10.00
N LYS A 10 6.14 -4.67 -9.49
CA LYS A 10 4.89 -4.09 -10.02
C LYS A 10 4.28 -3.10 -9.04
N GLY A 11 3.47 -2.20 -9.59
CA GLY A 11 2.66 -1.27 -8.81
C GLY A 11 1.58 -2.02 -8.02
N VAL A 12 1.54 -1.77 -6.71
CA VAL A 12 0.51 -2.28 -5.81
C VAL A 12 -0.11 -1.16 -5.01
N GLN A 13 -1.38 -1.32 -4.71
CA GLN A 13 -2.12 -0.55 -3.72
C GLN A 13 -2.26 -1.41 -2.46
N VAL A 14 -1.90 -0.84 -1.33
CA VAL A 14 -1.96 -1.46 -0.01
C VAL A 14 -2.95 -0.69 0.86
N LYS A 15 -4.02 -1.37 1.29
CA LYS A 15 -4.92 -0.85 2.34
C LYS A 15 -4.40 -1.30 3.70
N LEU A 16 -4.25 -0.34 4.58
CA LEU A 16 -3.76 -0.51 5.94
C LEU A 16 -4.90 -0.27 6.95
N THR A 17 -4.74 -0.82 8.15
CA THR A 17 -5.68 -0.60 9.26
C THR A 17 -5.90 0.89 9.54
N GLY A 18 -7.14 1.18 9.96
CA GLY A 18 -7.62 2.52 10.25
C GLY A 18 -7.98 3.36 9.02
N GLY A 19 -8.05 2.79 7.81
CA GLY A 19 -8.39 3.53 6.59
C GLY A 19 -7.20 4.28 5.97
N ARG A 20 -5.97 3.77 6.16
CA ARG A 20 -4.78 4.28 5.47
C ARG A 20 -4.65 3.55 4.14
N GLN A 21 -4.21 4.27 3.10
CA GLN A 21 -3.97 3.67 1.79
C GLN A 21 -2.63 4.19 1.26
N VAL A 22 -1.84 3.28 0.71
CA VAL A 22 -0.54 3.58 0.10
C VAL A 22 -0.45 2.85 -1.22
N THR A 23 0.08 3.53 -2.23
CA THR A 23 0.40 2.95 -3.53
C THR A 23 1.91 3.03 -3.73
N GLY A 24 2.53 2.01 -4.31
CA GLY A 24 3.96 2.01 -4.63
C GLY A 24 4.38 0.75 -5.37
N THR A 25 5.66 0.65 -5.73
CA THR A 25 6.19 -0.55 -6.38
C THR A 25 6.64 -1.55 -5.31
N LEU A 26 6.13 -2.78 -5.34
CA LEU A 26 6.53 -3.81 -4.38
C LEU A 26 7.95 -4.29 -4.68
N LYS A 27 8.89 -4.04 -3.78
CA LYS A 27 10.30 -4.46 -3.91
C LYS A 27 10.63 -5.73 -3.15
N GLY A 28 9.84 -6.07 -2.15
CA GLY A 28 10.06 -7.27 -1.35
C GLY A 28 9.00 -7.44 -0.28
N TYR A 29 8.95 -8.64 0.27
CA TYR A 29 8.07 -8.99 1.39
C TYR A 29 8.68 -10.12 2.21
N ASP A 30 8.18 -10.31 3.43
CA ASP A 30 8.53 -11.43 4.29
C ASP A 30 7.31 -12.29 4.66
N GLN A 31 7.54 -13.33 5.47
CA GLN A 31 6.50 -14.26 5.91
C GLN A 31 5.43 -13.61 6.81
N LEU A 32 5.74 -12.46 7.42
CA LEU A 32 4.80 -11.70 8.23
C LEU A 32 4.02 -10.67 7.41
N LEU A 33 4.23 -10.64 6.08
CA LEU A 33 3.66 -9.68 5.14
C LEU A 33 4.11 -8.24 5.42
N ASN A 34 5.30 -8.04 5.99
CA ASN A 34 5.93 -6.73 5.90
C ASN A 34 6.29 -6.48 4.43
N LEU A 35 5.92 -5.32 3.90
CA LEU A 35 6.09 -4.99 2.48
C LEU A 35 7.07 -3.84 2.33
N VAL A 36 8.03 -3.97 1.42
CA VAL A 36 8.90 -2.87 1.00
C VAL A 36 8.28 -2.24 -0.24
N LEU A 37 7.92 -0.96 -0.16
CA LEU A 37 7.36 -0.20 -1.28
C LEU A 37 8.32 0.93 -1.67
N ASP A 38 8.69 0.96 -2.93
CA ASP A 38 9.48 2.06 -3.52
C ASP A 38 8.57 3.04 -4.25
N GLY A 39 8.98 4.32 -4.30
CA GLY A 39 8.18 5.40 -4.88
C GLY A 39 6.79 5.54 -4.25
N ALA A 40 6.66 5.23 -2.96
CA ALA A 40 5.38 5.12 -2.30
C ALA A 40 4.69 6.49 -2.18
N VAL A 41 3.38 6.48 -2.39
CA VAL A 41 2.48 7.64 -2.29
C VAL A 41 1.31 7.24 -1.39
N GLY A 42 1.11 7.98 -0.31
CA GLY A 42 0.02 7.75 0.65
C GLY A 42 -1.14 8.72 0.44
N SER A 43 -2.36 8.25 0.63
CA SER A 43 -3.53 9.13 0.63
C SER A 43 -3.59 9.95 1.91
N VAL A 44 -4.03 11.21 1.78
CA VAL A 44 -4.28 12.11 2.92
C VAL A 44 -5.72 11.91 3.38
N ARG A 45 -5.91 11.75 4.68
CA ARG A 45 -7.25 11.64 5.27
C ARG A 45 -7.90 13.01 5.37
N ASP A 46 -9.21 13.03 5.27
CA ASP A 46 -9.98 14.25 5.49
C ASP A 46 -9.82 14.68 6.96
N HIS A 47 -9.63 15.99 7.17
CA HIS A 47 -9.47 16.55 8.52
C HIS A 47 -10.79 16.51 9.29
N ASP A 48 -11.92 16.72 8.61
CA ASP A 48 -13.24 16.78 9.23
C ASP A 48 -13.84 15.38 9.42
N ASP A 49 -13.50 14.42 8.56
CA ASP A 49 -13.98 13.05 8.63
C ASP A 49 -12.83 12.03 8.47
N PRO A 50 -12.25 11.50 9.55
CA PRO A 50 -11.12 10.58 9.48
C PRO A 50 -11.46 9.22 8.84
N LEU A 51 -12.73 8.94 8.56
CA LEU A 51 -13.17 7.77 7.78
C LEU A 51 -13.19 8.05 6.28
N LYS A 52 -13.13 9.31 5.85
CA LYS A 52 -13.00 9.71 4.45
C LYS A 52 -11.54 9.89 4.06
N THR A 53 -11.23 9.35 2.89
CA THR A 53 -9.94 9.57 2.24
C THR A 53 -10.14 10.68 1.21
N THR A 54 -9.25 11.67 1.18
CA THR A 54 -9.27 12.71 0.15
C THR A 54 -8.54 12.22 -1.10
N ASP A 55 -8.76 12.89 -2.24
CA ASP A 55 -7.95 12.68 -3.45
C ASP A 55 -6.52 13.25 -3.31
N GLN A 56 -6.21 13.92 -2.21
CA GLN A 56 -4.87 14.41 -1.95
C GLN A 56 -3.93 13.26 -1.60
N THR A 57 -2.72 13.35 -2.15
CA THR A 57 -1.68 12.36 -1.95
C THR A 57 -0.41 13.03 -1.44
N ARG A 58 0.40 12.26 -0.69
CA ARG A 58 1.72 12.68 -0.22
C ARG A 58 2.76 11.67 -0.63
N VAL A 59 3.91 12.16 -1.10
CA VAL A 59 5.07 11.32 -1.42
C VAL A 59 5.71 10.84 -0.12
N LEU A 60 6.00 9.54 -0.05
CA LEU A 60 6.63 8.86 1.08
C LEU A 60 8.00 8.30 0.72
N GLY A 61 8.28 8.05 -0.57
CA GLY A 61 9.54 7.48 -1.04
C GLY A 61 9.64 5.98 -0.76
N LEU A 62 10.79 5.51 -0.29
CA LEU A 62 11.00 4.11 0.08
C LEU A 62 10.49 3.86 1.51
N ILE A 63 9.50 2.98 1.66
CA ILE A 63 8.90 2.68 2.96
C ILE A 63 8.77 1.18 3.23
N VAL A 64 8.54 0.86 4.50
CA VAL A 64 8.08 -0.46 4.93
C VAL A 64 6.65 -0.36 5.47
N CYS A 65 5.73 -1.11 4.87
CA CYS A 65 4.41 -1.35 5.46
C CYS A 65 4.50 -2.53 6.43
N ARG A 66 4.15 -2.31 7.70
CA ARG A 66 4.17 -3.37 8.72
C ARG A 66 3.02 -4.35 8.49
N GLY A 67 3.32 -5.64 8.37
CA GLY A 67 2.36 -6.68 7.99
C GLY A 67 1.17 -6.82 8.91
N THR A 68 1.34 -6.53 10.21
CA THR A 68 0.25 -6.49 11.19
C THR A 68 -0.83 -5.44 10.88
N ALA A 69 -0.51 -4.44 10.06
CA ALA A 69 -1.43 -3.41 9.64
C ALA A 69 -1.95 -3.62 8.20
N VAL A 70 -1.42 -4.59 7.45
CA VAL A 70 -1.83 -4.85 6.05
C VAL A 70 -3.17 -5.56 6.04
N MET A 71 -4.15 -4.98 5.35
CA MET A 71 -5.50 -5.52 5.20
C MET A 71 -5.74 -6.07 3.78
N LEU A 72 -5.26 -5.37 2.76
CA LEU A 72 -5.41 -5.76 1.35
C LEU A 72 -4.20 -5.31 0.55
N VAL A 73 -3.77 -6.15 -0.39
CA VAL A 73 -2.81 -5.80 -1.44
C VAL A 73 -3.48 -6.10 -2.78
N SER A 74 -3.52 -5.12 -3.68
CA SER A 74 -4.08 -5.26 -5.03
C SER A 74 -3.17 -4.60 -6.06
N PRO A 75 -3.08 -5.11 -7.30
CA PRO A 75 -2.32 -4.43 -8.36
C PRO A 75 -2.93 -3.06 -8.68
N THR A 76 -2.11 -2.09 -9.08
CA THR A 76 -2.57 -0.74 -9.47
C THR A 76 -3.20 -0.68 -10.84
N ASN A 77 -2.73 -1.50 -11.78
CA ASN A 77 -3.45 -1.76 -13.02
C ASN A 77 -4.45 -2.88 -12.74
N GLY A 78 -5.72 -2.67 -13.11
CA GLY A 78 -6.71 -3.75 -13.16
C GLY A 78 -6.10 -4.95 -13.87
N THR A 79 -6.25 -6.12 -13.26
CA THR A 79 -5.69 -7.39 -13.74
C THR A 79 -6.02 -7.64 -15.20
N GLU A 80 -5.01 -7.92 -16.02
CA GLU A 80 -5.15 -8.99 -17.02
C GLU A 80 -5.21 -10.34 -16.29
#